data_AF-A0A3M7KI15-F1
#
_entry.id   AF-A0A3M7KI15-F1
#
_cell.length_a   1.000
_cell.length_b   1.000
_cell.length_c   1.000
_cell.angle_alpha   90.00
_cell.angle_beta   90.00
_cell.angle_gamma   90.00
#
_symmetry.space_group_name_H-M   'P 1'
#
loop_
_entity.id
_entity.type
_entity.pdbx_description
1 polymer ?
#
loop_
_entity_poly.entity_id
_entity_poly.type
_entity_poly.pdbx_seq_one_letter_code
_entity_poly.pdbx_strand_id
1 'polypeptide(L)'
;MIKYIRFILNNNIDIETIMSIETKSMSGDSLVLLMTSTNINYTFDPFQGIYNSIINSGKIELIYNDVLNNKISRIQDLIMDYQEDEDEVRRFLTQNVYPFLLKHPLRKFNRRTDNEEKIKENYIKIIESFEYNNLMLFLRAWMNQIFIEGPILREEMVFIISLLESEIEKHSN
;
A
#
# COMPACT_ATOMS: atom_id res chain seq x y z
N MET A 1 1.58 -10.20 3.80
CA MET A 1 2.30 -9.10 4.49
C MET A 1 3.64 -8.71 3.83
N ILE A 2 4.67 -9.56 3.72
CA ILE A 2 5.97 -9.12 3.15
C ILE A 2 5.83 -8.60 1.70
N LYS A 3 5.08 -9.30 0.85
CA LYS A 3 4.78 -8.85 -0.52
C LYS A 3 3.95 -7.55 -0.55
N TYR A 4 3.09 -7.36 0.44
CA TYR A 4 2.19 -6.21 0.60
C TYR A 4 2.98 -4.93 0.89
N ILE A 5 3.80 -4.98 1.94
CA ILE A 5 4.63 -3.85 2.38
C ILE A 5 5.66 -3.50 1.32
N ARG A 6 6.27 -4.51 0.67
CA ARG A 6 7.19 -4.26 -0.44
C ARG A 6 6.50 -3.55 -1.62
N PHE A 7 5.25 -3.88 -1.92
CA PHE A 7 4.48 -3.21 -2.95
C PHE A 7 4.20 -1.75 -2.59
N ILE A 8 3.73 -1.48 -1.37
CA ILE A 8 3.46 -0.13 -0.86
C ILE A 8 4.74 0.74 -0.90
N LEU A 9 5.86 0.21 -0.40
CA LEU A 9 7.14 0.91 -0.43
C LEU A 9 7.60 1.22 -1.86
N ASN A 10 7.42 0.28 -2.80
CA ASN A 10 7.72 0.52 -4.20
C ASN A 10 6.81 1.60 -4.80
N ASN A 11 5.52 1.61 -4.46
CA ASN A 11 4.59 2.64 -4.92
C ASN A 11 4.99 4.04 -4.40
N ASN A 12 5.50 4.16 -3.16
CA ASN A 12 6.05 5.44 -2.68
C ASN A 12 7.23 5.91 -3.51
N ILE A 13 8.18 5.01 -3.76
CA ILE A 13 9.38 5.30 -4.55
C ILE A 13 8.95 5.74 -5.95
N ASP A 14 7.94 5.11 -6.52
CA ASP A 14 7.41 5.47 -7.82
C ASP A 14 6.73 6.85 -7.81
N ILE A 15 6.02 7.24 -6.75
CA ILE A 15 5.44 8.59 -6.60
C ILE A 15 6.54 9.65 -6.46
N GLU A 16 7.56 9.41 -5.65
CA GLU A 16 8.70 10.32 -5.53
C GLU A 16 9.46 10.44 -6.85
N THR A 17 9.60 9.31 -7.55
CA THR A 17 10.23 9.25 -8.87
C THR A 17 9.43 10.08 -9.87
N ILE A 18 8.11 9.86 -9.99
CA ILE A 18 7.30 10.59 -10.98
C ILE A 18 7.28 12.11 -10.74
N MET A 19 7.44 12.55 -9.49
CA MET A 19 7.52 13.96 -9.11
C MET A 19 8.89 14.60 -9.39
N SER A 20 9.95 13.82 -9.57
CA SER A 20 11.34 14.31 -9.67
C SER A 20 12.07 13.95 -10.98
N ILE A 21 11.49 13.10 -11.81
CA ILE A 21 12.11 12.64 -13.07
C ILE A 21 12.22 13.74 -14.13
N GLU A 22 13.28 13.65 -14.95
CA GLU A 22 13.33 14.30 -16.25
C GLU A 22 12.62 13.43 -17.30
N THR A 23 11.32 13.65 -17.48
CA THR A 23 10.44 12.77 -18.29
C THR A 23 10.94 12.54 -19.73
N LYS A 24 11.60 13.53 -20.34
CA LYS A 24 12.11 13.46 -21.72
C LYS A 24 13.22 12.43 -21.90
N SER A 25 14.00 12.17 -20.85
CA SER A 25 15.09 11.20 -20.84
C SER A 25 14.60 9.73 -20.77
N MET A 26 13.34 9.50 -20.37
CA MET A 26 12.77 8.17 -20.20
C MET A 26 12.17 7.62 -21.50
N SER A 27 12.11 6.29 -21.62
CA SER A 27 11.35 5.64 -22.71
C SER A 27 9.83 5.75 -22.45
N GLY A 28 9.03 5.63 -23.51
CA GLY A 28 7.56 5.60 -23.38
C GLY A 28 7.10 4.46 -22.48
N ASP A 29 7.69 3.26 -22.63
CA ASP A 29 7.42 2.10 -21.79
C ASP A 29 7.69 2.36 -20.30
N SER A 30 8.80 3.02 -19.97
CA SER A 30 9.12 3.34 -18.57
C SER A 30 8.15 4.35 -17.97
N LEU A 31 7.71 5.35 -18.75
CA LEU A 31 6.70 6.32 -18.30
C LEU A 31 5.34 5.66 -18.08
N VAL A 32 4.94 4.73 -18.96
CA VAL A 32 3.71 3.95 -18.82
C VAL A 32 3.74 3.10 -17.56
N LEU A 33 4.84 2.39 -17.33
CA LEU A 33 5.01 1.52 -16.16
C LEU A 33 4.98 2.34 -14.87
N LEU A 34 5.75 3.43 -14.81
CA LEU A 34 5.82 4.31 -13.65
C LEU A 34 4.44 4.90 -13.33
N MET A 35 3.75 5.46 -14.33
CA MET A 35 2.44 6.04 -14.10
C MET A 35 1.36 5.00 -13.78
N THR A 36 1.52 3.76 -14.26
CA THR A 36 0.61 2.68 -13.88
C THR A 36 0.85 2.27 -12.43
N SER A 37 2.11 2.12 -12.02
CA SER A 37 2.44 1.68 -10.67
C SER A 37 2.08 2.73 -9.62
N THR A 38 2.22 4.03 -9.89
CA THR A 38 1.83 5.12 -8.96
C THR A 38 0.32 5.19 -8.70
N ASN A 39 -0.50 4.78 -9.66
CA ASN A 39 -1.95 4.96 -9.63
C ASN A 39 -2.73 3.72 -9.18
N ILE A 40 -2.05 2.63 -8.83
CA ILE A 40 -2.68 1.41 -8.29
C ILE A 40 -2.73 1.51 -6.77
N ASN A 41 -3.89 1.19 -6.19
CA ASN A 41 -4.03 0.97 -4.75
C ASN A 41 -4.25 -0.51 -4.44
N TYR A 42 -3.74 -0.97 -3.30
CA TYR A 42 -3.97 -2.31 -2.77
C TYR A 42 -4.44 -2.17 -1.32
N THR A 43 -5.25 -3.11 -0.83
CA THR A 43 -5.83 -3.06 0.52
C THR A 43 -5.38 -4.27 1.31
N PHE A 44 -4.98 -4.04 2.55
CA PHE A 44 -4.61 -5.06 3.51
C PHE A 44 -5.87 -5.66 4.12
N ASP A 45 -6.16 -6.92 3.77
CA ASP A 45 -7.29 -7.67 4.31
C ASP A 45 -6.78 -8.98 4.97
N PRO A 46 -6.37 -8.92 6.26
CA PRO A 46 -5.96 -10.11 6.98
C PRO A 46 -7.18 -10.97 7.32
N PHE A 47 -7.06 -12.30 7.18
CA PHE A 47 -8.13 -13.21 7.60
C PHE A 47 -8.27 -13.21 9.13
N GLN A 48 -9.30 -12.55 9.66
CA GLN A 48 -9.54 -12.39 11.10
C GLN A 48 -10.45 -13.48 11.71
N GLY A 49 -10.97 -14.43 10.92
CA GLY A 49 -11.96 -15.41 11.40
C GLY A 49 -11.48 -16.30 12.54
N ILE A 50 -10.23 -16.78 12.48
CA ILE A 50 -9.63 -17.59 13.56
C ILE A 50 -9.31 -16.73 14.78
N TYR A 51 -8.78 -15.53 14.57
CA TYR A 51 -8.47 -14.57 15.62
C TYR A 51 -9.72 -14.22 16.45
N ASN A 52 -10.80 -13.81 15.77
CA ASN A 52 -12.08 -13.50 16.39
C ASN A 52 -12.66 -14.71 17.14
N SER A 53 -12.50 -15.91 16.60
CA SER A 53 -12.94 -17.15 17.26
C SER A 53 -12.19 -17.41 18.57
N ILE A 54 -10.87 -17.22 18.58
CA ILE A 54 -10.03 -17.43 19.78
C ILE A 54 -10.39 -16.43 20.88
N ILE A 55 -10.55 -15.15 20.53
CA ILE A 55 -10.92 -14.10 21.50
C ILE A 55 -12.33 -14.32 22.03
N ASN A 56 -13.32 -14.46 21.15
CA ASN A 56 -14.73 -14.55 21.55
C ASN A 56 -15.06 -15.84 22.31
N SER A 57 -14.26 -16.90 22.14
CA SER A 57 -14.44 -18.15 22.90
C SER A 57 -13.74 -18.16 24.26
N GLY A 58 -13.07 -17.06 24.66
CA GLY A 58 -12.29 -16.97 25.90
C GLY A 58 -11.02 -17.82 25.88
N LYS A 59 -10.71 -18.51 24.77
CA LYS A 59 -9.53 -19.38 24.66
C LYS A 59 -8.21 -18.61 24.73
N ILE A 60 -8.25 -17.30 24.54
CA ILE A 60 -7.09 -16.43 24.74
C ILE A 60 -6.57 -16.46 26.19
N GLU A 61 -7.44 -16.73 27.17
CA GLU A 61 -7.06 -16.90 28.58
C GLU A 61 -6.22 -18.15 28.84
N LEU A 62 -6.14 -19.09 27.88
CA LEU A 62 -5.28 -20.26 27.96
C LEU A 62 -3.80 -19.93 27.65
N ILE A 63 -3.52 -18.73 27.17
CA ILE A 63 -2.16 -18.23 26.93
C ILE A 63 -1.62 -17.72 28.27
N TYR A 64 -0.58 -18.37 28.80
CA TYR A 64 0.02 -18.03 30.09
C TYR A 64 0.91 -16.78 30.00
N ASN A 65 1.45 -16.50 28.82
CA ASN A 65 2.24 -15.31 28.60
C ASN A 65 1.35 -14.04 28.55
N ASP A 66 1.32 -13.30 29.67
CA ASP A 66 0.56 -12.05 29.80
C ASP A 66 0.91 -11.00 28.74
N VAL A 67 2.19 -10.92 28.34
CA VAL A 67 2.65 -9.99 27.29
C VAL A 67 2.05 -10.37 25.96
N LEU A 68 2.05 -11.67 25.62
CA LEU A 68 1.45 -12.17 24.40
C LEU A 68 -0.06 -11.93 24.39
N ASN A 69 -0.75 -12.22 25.50
CA ASN A 69 -2.19 -12.02 25.64
C ASN A 69 -2.57 -10.55 25.42
N ASN A 70 -1.84 -9.63 26.07
CA ASN A 70 -2.06 -8.19 25.90
C ASN A 70 -1.87 -7.73 24.44
N LYS A 71 -0.82 -8.22 23.77
CA LYS A 71 -0.52 -7.86 22.39
C LYS A 71 -1.53 -8.40 21.40
N ILE A 72 -1.93 -9.68 21.54
CA ILE A 72 -3.00 -10.26 20.74
C ILE A 72 -4.29 -9.46 20.94
N SER A 73 -4.59 -8.98 22.14
CA SER A 73 -5.80 -8.19 22.39
C SER A 73 -5.77 -6.80 21.71
N ARG A 74 -4.60 -6.20 21.52
CA ARG A 74 -4.44 -4.84 20.97
C ARG A 74 -4.09 -4.78 19.48
N ILE A 75 -3.61 -5.87 18.89
CA ILE A 75 -3.21 -5.88 17.48
C ILE A 75 -4.38 -5.54 16.54
N GLN A 76 -5.62 -5.80 16.96
CA GLN A 76 -6.80 -5.46 16.18
C GLN A 76 -6.94 -3.95 15.97
N ASP A 77 -6.65 -3.14 17.00
CA ASP A 77 -6.72 -1.69 16.92
C ASP A 77 -5.70 -1.19 15.87
N LEU A 78 -4.46 -1.69 15.93
CA LEU A 78 -3.41 -1.36 14.95
C LEU A 78 -3.76 -1.82 13.52
N ILE A 79 -4.47 -2.94 13.36
CA ILE A 79 -4.95 -3.37 12.03
C ILE A 79 -6.04 -2.42 11.53
N MET A 80 -6.96 -2.02 12.41
CA MET A 80 -8.04 -1.11 12.05
C MET A 80 -7.50 0.27 11.66
N ASP A 81 -6.63 0.87 12.47
CA ASP A 81 -6.00 2.16 12.20
C ASP A 81 -5.34 2.15 10.80
N TYR A 82 -4.55 1.10 10.54
CA TYR A 82 -3.89 0.93 9.25
C TYR A 82 -4.87 0.77 8.07
N GLN A 83 -5.98 0.08 8.26
CA GLN A 83 -7.03 -0.06 7.24
C GLN A 83 -7.79 1.25 7.00
N GLU A 84 -7.98 2.06 8.04
CA GLU A 84 -8.61 3.39 7.91
C GLU A 84 -7.76 4.30 7.02
N ASP A 85 -6.45 4.34 7.24
CA ASP A 85 -5.51 5.10 6.39
C ASP A 85 -5.57 4.67 4.92
N GLU A 86 -5.59 3.35 4.66
CA GLU A 86 -5.72 2.80 3.31
C GLU A 86 -7.03 3.20 2.63
N ASP A 87 -8.11 3.21 3.41
CA ASP A 87 -9.43 3.62 2.97
C ASP A 87 -9.47 5.13 2.63
N GLU A 88 -8.77 5.97 3.38
CA GLU A 88 -8.60 7.39 3.06
C GLU A 88 -7.82 7.61 1.76
N VAL A 89 -6.69 6.91 1.57
CA VAL A 89 -5.94 6.95 0.31
C VAL A 89 -6.79 6.47 -0.86
N ARG A 90 -7.53 5.37 -0.69
CA ARG A 90 -8.46 4.85 -1.71
C ARG A 90 -9.54 5.87 -2.06
N ARG A 91 -10.09 6.55 -1.04
CA ARG A 91 -11.08 7.62 -1.24
C ARG A 91 -10.48 8.77 -2.03
N PHE A 92 -9.29 9.23 -1.68
CA PHE A 92 -8.59 10.30 -2.40
C PHE A 92 -8.36 9.93 -3.88
N LEU A 93 -7.82 8.72 -4.15
CA LEU A 93 -7.60 8.23 -5.51
C LEU A 93 -8.89 8.17 -6.33
N THR A 94 -9.96 7.61 -5.75
CA THR A 94 -11.26 7.44 -6.41
C THR A 94 -11.92 8.78 -6.73
N GLN A 95 -11.77 9.78 -5.86
CA GLN A 95 -12.43 11.08 -5.98
C GLN A 95 -11.64 12.10 -6.80
N ASN A 96 -10.31 11.96 -6.87
CA ASN A 96 -9.45 12.99 -7.46
C ASN A 96 -8.59 12.46 -8.61
N VAL A 97 -7.84 11.38 -8.37
CA VAL A 97 -6.87 10.85 -9.36
C VAL A 97 -7.57 10.12 -10.51
N TYR A 98 -8.51 9.21 -10.23
CA TYR A 98 -9.21 8.48 -11.29
C TYR A 98 -10.04 9.38 -12.20
N PRO A 99 -10.80 10.37 -11.70
CA PRO A 99 -11.49 11.33 -12.56
C PRO A 99 -10.53 12.13 -13.46
N PHE A 100 -9.35 12.49 -12.96
CA PHE A 100 -8.32 13.14 -13.77
C PHE A 100 -7.84 12.20 -14.89
N LEU A 101 -7.46 10.96 -14.56
CA LEU A 101 -7.00 9.97 -15.55
C LEU A 101 -8.06 9.64 -16.61
N LEU A 102 -9.34 9.64 -16.25
CA LEU A 102 -10.45 9.44 -17.20
C LEU A 102 -10.59 10.60 -18.20
N LYS A 103 -10.30 11.84 -17.77
CA LYS A 103 -10.27 13.02 -18.66
C LYS A 103 -9.01 13.05 -19.53
N HIS A 104 -7.96 12.36 -19.12
CA HIS A 104 -6.68 12.26 -19.82
C HIS A 104 -6.37 10.81 -20.21
N PRO A 105 -7.19 10.18 -21.08
CA PRO A 105 -7.18 8.74 -21.29
C PRO A 105 -5.81 8.25 -21.76
N LEU A 106 -5.22 7.40 -20.95
CA LEU A 106 -4.02 6.66 -21.26
C LEU A 106 -4.39 5.49 -22.17
N ARG A 107 -4.14 5.63 -23.47
CA ARG A 107 -4.32 4.50 -24.39
C ARG A 107 -3.39 3.36 -23.94
N LYS A 108 -3.93 2.15 -23.78
CA LYS A 108 -3.11 0.93 -23.62
C LYS A 108 -2.17 0.86 -24.82
N PHE A 109 -0.87 0.88 -24.55
CA PHE A 109 0.16 0.79 -25.57
C PHE A 109 0.03 -0.53 -26.36
N ASN A 110 -0.34 -0.43 -27.63
CA ASN A 110 -0.28 -1.56 -28.56
C ASN A 110 0.96 -1.41 -29.45
N ARG A 111 2.02 -2.13 -29.08
CA ARG A 111 3.32 -2.20 -29.79
C ARG A 111 3.22 -2.47 -31.30
N ARG A 112 2.09 -3.02 -31.77
CA ARG A 112 1.89 -3.36 -33.19
C ARG A 112 1.24 -2.25 -34.02
N THR A 113 0.58 -1.29 -33.38
CA THR A 113 -0.25 -0.30 -34.08
C THR A 113 0.00 1.14 -33.69
N ASP A 114 0.68 1.37 -32.57
CA ASP A 114 0.77 2.68 -31.97
C ASP A 114 2.11 3.36 -32.26
N ASN A 115 2.07 4.66 -32.54
CA ASN A 115 3.27 5.50 -32.63
C ASN A 115 3.79 5.78 -31.21
N GLU A 116 4.92 5.16 -30.86
CA GLU A 116 5.56 5.26 -29.55
C GLU A 116 5.87 6.70 -29.14
N GLU A 117 6.33 7.53 -30.08
CA GLU A 117 6.73 8.92 -29.82
C GLU A 117 5.52 9.78 -29.42
N LYS A 118 4.41 9.65 -30.14
CA LYS A 118 3.16 10.35 -29.83
C LYS A 118 2.56 9.92 -28.49
N ILE A 119 2.74 8.65 -28.12
CA ILE A 119 2.33 8.16 -26.81
C ILE A 119 3.21 8.75 -25.73
N LYS A 120 4.53 8.68 -25.88
CA LYS A 120 5.49 9.28 -24.95
C LYS A 120 5.17 10.76 -24.70
N GLU A 121 4.91 11.54 -25.75
CA GLU A 121 4.51 12.96 -25.62
C GLU A 121 3.25 13.16 -24.78
N ASN A 122 2.23 12.30 -24.94
CA ASN A 122 1.01 12.38 -24.14
C ASN A 122 1.28 12.12 -22.65
N TYR A 123 2.10 11.10 -22.33
CA TYR A 123 2.47 10.80 -20.95
C TYR A 123 3.30 11.94 -20.34
N ILE A 124 4.27 12.48 -21.07
CA ILE A 124 5.06 13.65 -20.66
C ILE A 124 4.14 14.82 -20.33
N LYS A 125 3.20 15.15 -21.23
CA LYS A 125 2.27 16.27 -21.03
C LYS A 125 1.42 16.11 -19.76
N ILE A 126 1.02 14.89 -19.43
CA ILE A 126 0.24 14.60 -18.21
C ILE A 126 1.14 14.73 -16.98
N ILE A 127 2.28 14.05 -16.97
CA ILE A 127 3.21 14.02 -15.83
C ILE A 127 3.73 15.42 -15.50
N GLU A 128 4.07 16.21 -16.52
CA GLU A 128 4.55 17.59 -16.34
C GLU A 128 3.42 18.60 -16.07
N SER A 129 2.16 18.17 -16.10
CA SER A 129 1.05 19.09 -15.81
C SER A 129 1.03 19.50 -14.33
N PHE A 130 0.70 20.77 -14.08
CA PHE A 130 0.58 21.29 -12.71
C PHE A 130 -0.50 20.54 -11.91
N GLU A 131 -1.62 20.19 -12.56
CA GLU A 131 -2.72 19.46 -11.93
C GLU A 131 -2.27 18.06 -11.47
N TYR A 132 -1.61 17.30 -12.35
CA TYR A 132 -1.10 15.97 -11.99
C TYR A 132 -0.06 16.03 -10.87
N ASN A 133 0.87 16.98 -10.94
CA ASN A 133 1.88 17.17 -9.89
C ASN A 133 1.26 17.48 -8.52
N ASN A 134 0.22 18.32 -8.47
CA ASN A 134 -0.51 18.57 -7.23
C ASN A 134 -1.21 17.31 -6.72
N LEU A 135 -1.84 16.53 -7.61
CA LEU A 135 -2.47 15.26 -7.22
C LEU A 135 -1.45 14.30 -6.61
N MET A 136 -0.25 14.19 -7.18
CA MET A 136 0.82 13.34 -6.64
C MET A 136 1.35 13.86 -5.30
N LEU A 137 1.49 15.18 -5.13
CA LEU A 137 1.87 15.78 -3.85
C LEU A 137 0.88 15.43 -2.73
N PHE A 138 -0.43 15.55 -3.00
CA PHE A 138 -1.46 15.18 -2.03
C PHE A 138 -1.52 13.67 -1.80
N LEU A 139 -1.41 12.86 -2.86
CA LEU A 139 -1.37 11.41 -2.72
C LEU A 139 -0.23 10.97 -1.80
N ARG A 140 0.97 11.52 -1.99
CA ARG A 140 2.12 11.31 -1.12
C ARG A 140 1.83 11.69 0.34
N ALA A 141 1.14 12.81 0.56
CA ALA A 141 0.78 13.25 1.91
C ALA A 141 -0.19 12.27 2.59
N TRP A 142 -1.22 11.81 1.89
CA TRP A 142 -2.17 10.81 2.41
C TRP A 142 -1.50 9.46 2.68
N MET A 143 -0.59 9.04 1.82
CA MET A 143 0.13 7.77 2.00
C MET A 143 1.17 7.78 3.12
N ASN A 144 1.54 8.97 3.64
CA ASN A 144 2.60 9.09 4.64
C ASN A 144 2.31 8.27 5.91
N GLN A 145 1.06 8.21 6.36
CA GLN A 145 0.70 7.44 7.54
C GLN A 145 0.84 5.93 7.31
N ILE A 146 0.39 5.42 6.16
CA ILE A 146 0.59 4.03 5.74
C ILE A 146 2.08 3.63 5.78
N PHE A 147 2.99 4.54 5.40
CA PHE A 147 4.44 4.26 5.44
C PHE A 147 5.03 4.27 6.85
N ILE A 148 4.42 5.00 7.77
CA ILE A 148 4.83 5.04 9.18
C ILE A 148 4.26 3.81 9.91
N GLU A 149 2.97 3.54 9.74
CA GLU A 149 2.24 2.52 10.48
C GLU A 149 2.47 1.11 9.94
N GLY A 150 2.61 0.94 8.62
CA GLY A 150 2.82 -0.38 8.01
C GLY A 150 4.03 -1.14 8.56
N PRO A 151 5.21 -0.52 8.70
CA PRO A 151 6.36 -1.13 9.38
C PRO A 151 6.09 -1.47 10.85
N ILE A 152 5.42 -0.58 11.60
CA ILE A 152 5.08 -0.80 13.02
C ILE A 152 4.16 -2.01 13.16
N LEU A 153 3.09 -2.07 12.36
CA LEU A 153 2.17 -3.20 12.31
C LEU A 153 2.90 -4.50 12.01
N ARG A 154 3.83 -4.48 11.04
CA ARG A 154 4.65 -5.65 10.71
C ARG A 154 5.51 -6.11 11.87
N GLU A 155 6.22 -5.19 12.52
CA GLU A 155 7.08 -5.49 13.65
C GLU A 155 6.28 -6.11 14.79
N GLU A 156 5.12 -5.54 15.09
CA GLU A 156 4.24 -6.07 16.13
C GLU A 156 3.72 -7.48 15.79
N MET A 157 3.31 -7.72 14.54
CA MET A 157 2.89 -9.06 14.11
C MET A 157 4.03 -10.08 14.18
N VAL A 158 5.24 -9.72 13.74
CA VAL A 158 6.42 -10.60 13.84
C VAL A 158 6.75 -10.90 15.30
N PHE A 159 6.61 -9.90 16.18
CA PHE A 159 6.86 -10.10 17.60
C PHE A 159 5.83 -11.04 18.23
N ILE A 160 4.54 -10.87 17.93
CA ILE A 160 3.47 -11.78 18.38
C ILE A 160 3.74 -13.21 17.90
N ILE A 161 4.17 -13.41 16.65
CA ILE A 161 4.54 -14.74 16.13
C ILE A 161 5.67 -15.35 16.97
N SER A 162 6.74 -14.60 17.26
CA SER A 162 7.85 -15.11 18.05
C SER A 162 7.46 -15.52 19.48
N LEU A 163 6.52 -14.77 20.08
CA LEU A 163 5.99 -15.09 21.40
C LEU A 163 5.10 -16.33 21.36
N LEU A 164 4.28 -16.51 20.33
CA LEU A 164 3.48 -17.72 20.11
C LEU A 164 4.37 -18.96 19.95
N GLU A 165 5.43 -18.86 19.15
CA GLU A 165 6.40 -19.95 18.95
C GLU A 165 7.04 -20.35 20.29
N SER A 166 7.48 -19.37 21.09
CA SER A 166 8.05 -19.65 22.41
C SER A 166 7.04 -20.29 23.38
N GLU A 167 5.76 -19.88 23.35
CA GLU A 167 4.71 -20.47 24.17
C GLU A 167 4.44 -21.93 23.79
N ILE A 168 4.38 -22.23 22.50
CA ILE A 168 4.19 -23.59 21.97
C ILE A 168 5.34 -24.51 22.40
N GLU A 169 6.60 -24.04 22.31
CA GLU A 169 7.77 -24.81 22.71
C GLU A 169 7.77 -25.18 24.20
N LYS A 170 7.29 -24.28 25.07
CA LYS A 170 7.16 -24.53 26.51
C LYS A 170 6.09 -25.55 26.87
N HIS A 171 5.12 -25.78 26.00
CA HIS A 171 4.00 -26.71 26.26
C HIS A 171 4.08 -28.00 25.42
N SER A 172 5.05 -28.09 24.53
CA SER A 172 5.35 -29.30 23.74
C SER A 172 6.41 -30.19 24.40
N ASN A 173 6.96 -29.80 25.56
CA ASN A 173 7.86 -30.57 26.42
C ASN A 173 7.17 -30.90 27.75
#